data_AF-A0AAW6AXP1-F1
#
_entry.id   AF-A0AAW6AXP1-F1
#
_cell.length_a   1.000
_cell.length_b   1.000
_cell.length_c   1.000
_cell.angle_alpha   90.00
_cell.angle_beta   90.00
_cell.angle_gamma   90.00
#
_symmetry.space_group_name_H-M   'P 1'
#
loop_
_entity.id
_entity.type
_entity.pdbx_description
1 polymer ?
#
loop_
_entity_poly.entity_id
_entity_poly.type
_entity_poly.pdbx_seq_one_letter_code
_entity_poly.pdbx_strand_id
1 'polypeptide(L)'
;MNDLLKSKEYDFVNDKDKQFIVAFDSEMQKLGYTCNRTIGEGYCWGKNMIIYTKAGVKSKKSYARIYLRDNDLILRMYFSNVNSQKQAIEQAPDYIQHAFTGNYGACKHCHNMKEDGTCSHRKSYTIHNQQYEFCDGFAFWFFSPDLAGIPEYIKLFLAFYPDKKRKVNVVL
;
A
#
# COMPACT_ATOMS: atom_id res chain seq x y z
N MET A 1 -5.53 -9.74 15.43
CA MET A 1 -6.00 -8.44 14.94
C MET A 1 -7.40 -8.13 15.44
N ASN A 2 -8.38 -9.01 15.21
CA ASN A 2 -9.77 -8.79 15.65
C ASN A 2 -9.89 -8.38 17.13
N ASP A 3 -9.27 -9.13 18.05
CA ASP A 3 -9.39 -8.82 19.49
C ASP A 3 -8.69 -7.50 19.88
N LEU A 4 -7.61 -7.14 19.18
CA LEU A 4 -6.91 -5.88 19.40
C LEU A 4 -7.81 -4.69 19.03
N LEU A 5 -8.52 -4.77 17.91
CA LEU A 5 -9.42 -3.71 17.43
C LEU A 5 -10.71 -3.55 18.26
N LYS A 6 -10.99 -4.47 19.19
CA LYS A 6 -12.10 -4.36 20.16
C LYS A 6 -11.75 -3.51 21.37
N SER A 7 -10.46 -3.17 21.57
CA SER A 7 -10.04 -2.27 22.64
C SER A 7 -10.65 -0.88 22.45
N LYS A 8 -11.06 -0.25 23.56
CA LYS A 8 -11.68 1.10 23.57
C LYS A 8 -10.87 2.16 22.84
N GLU A 9 -9.55 2.02 22.82
CA GLU A 9 -8.64 2.92 22.11
C GLU A 9 -8.92 2.97 20.58
N TYR A 10 -9.59 1.97 20.01
CA TYR A 10 -9.96 1.91 18.59
C TYR A 10 -11.47 2.02 18.34
N ASP A 11 -12.25 2.53 19.30
CA ASP A 11 -13.70 2.76 19.13
C ASP A 11 -13.99 3.82 18.05
N PHE A 12 -13.02 4.68 17.74
CA PHE A 12 -13.11 5.67 16.66
C PHE A 12 -13.08 5.03 15.26
N VAL A 13 -12.66 3.78 15.13
CA VAL A 13 -12.68 3.06 13.84
C VAL A 13 -14.02 2.34 13.71
N ASN A 14 -14.76 2.60 12.64
CA ASN A 14 -16.04 1.96 12.39
C ASN A 14 -15.89 0.44 12.09
N ASP A 15 -17.00 -0.29 12.20
CA ASP A 15 -17.00 -1.75 12.04
C ASP A 15 -16.59 -2.21 10.64
N LYS A 16 -16.98 -1.47 9.60
CA LYS A 16 -16.64 -1.78 8.21
C LYS A 16 -15.11 -1.74 8.02
N ASP A 17 -14.47 -0.72 8.55
CA ASP A 17 -13.02 -0.55 8.47
C ASP A 17 -12.28 -1.58 9.33
N LYS A 18 -12.82 -1.92 10.51
CA LYS A 18 -12.29 -3.04 11.32
C LYS A 18 -12.35 -4.37 10.55
N GLN A 19 -13.44 -4.64 9.85
CA GLN A 19 -13.56 -5.84 8.99
C GLN A 19 -12.52 -5.83 7.88
N PHE A 20 -12.32 -4.70 7.21
CA PHE A 20 -11.27 -4.56 6.20
C PHE A 20 -9.88 -4.88 6.78
N ILE A 21 -9.52 -4.29 7.94
CA ILE A 21 -8.22 -4.51 8.58
C ILE A 21 -8.01 -6.00 8.90
N VAL A 22 -9.02 -6.66 9.47
CA VAL A 22 -8.93 -8.08 9.83
C VAL A 22 -8.75 -8.95 8.58
N ALA A 23 -9.52 -8.69 7.52
CA ALA A 23 -9.43 -9.46 6.28
C ALA A 23 -8.08 -9.23 5.56
N PHE A 24 -7.62 -7.98 5.48
CA PHE A 24 -6.33 -7.65 4.89
C PHE A 24 -5.16 -8.24 5.69
N ASP A 25 -5.21 -8.21 7.03
CA ASP A 25 -4.22 -8.85 7.90
C ASP A 25 -4.14 -10.36 7.65
N SER A 26 -5.29 -11.02 7.46
CA SER A 26 -5.34 -12.46 7.13
C SER A 26 -4.65 -12.78 5.81
N GLU A 27 -4.93 -12.00 4.75
CA GLU A 27 -4.29 -12.19 3.44
C GLU A 27 -2.78 -11.95 3.52
N MET A 28 -2.35 -10.88 4.18
CA MET A 28 -0.92 -10.58 4.36
C MET A 28 -0.20 -11.68 5.13
N GLN A 29 -0.83 -12.26 6.17
CA GLN A 29 -0.27 -13.40 6.91
C GLN A 29 -0.11 -14.65 6.04
N LYS A 30 -1.11 -14.98 5.20
CA LYS A 30 -0.99 -16.09 4.24
C LYS A 30 0.19 -15.91 3.28
N LEU A 31 0.53 -14.67 2.93
CA LEU A 31 1.68 -14.32 2.09
C LEU A 31 3.02 -14.22 2.85
N GLY A 32 3.03 -14.51 4.16
CA GLY A 32 4.20 -14.44 5.01
C GLY A 32 4.62 -13.01 5.37
N TYR A 33 3.66 -12.09 5.47
CA TYR A 33 3.83 -10.74 5.99
C TYR A 33 3.07 -10.57 7.30
N THR A 34 3.55 -9.71 8.18
CA THR A 34 2.98 -9.55 9.52
C THR A 34 3.11 -8.11 10.00
N CYS A 35 2.16 -7.71 10.84
CA CYS A 35 2.21 -6.50 11.65
C CYS A 35 2.62 -6.77 13.12
N ASN A 36 2.97 -8.01 13.46
CA ASN A 36 3.24 -8.48 14.83
C ASN A 36 2.15 -8.09 15.84
N ARG A 37 0.90 -7.99 15.37
CA ARG A 37 -0.26 -7.53 16.18
C ARG A 37 0.00 -6.19 16.88
N THR A 38 0.74 -5.29 16.24
CA THR A 38 1.05 -3.97 16.78
C THR A 38 0.32 -2.90 15.98
N ILE A 39 -0.31 -1.97 16.70
CA ILE A 39 -0.85 -0.72 16.17
C ILE A 39 -0.04 0.40 16.83
N GLY A 40 0.59 1.25 16.00
CA GLY A 40 1.40 2.37 16.45
C GLY A 40 0.72 3.72 16.20
N GLU A 41 1.42 4.81 16.49
CA GLU A 41 0.98 6.18 16.19
C GLU A 41 0.93 6.45 14.69
N GLY A 42 -0.10 7.15 14.19
CA GLY A 42 -0.31 7.36 12.75
C GLY A 42 0.52 8.48 12.10
N TYR A 43 1.30 9.24 12.88
CA TYR A 43 2.21 10.32 12.44
C TYR A 43 1.66 11.20 11.30
N CYS A 44 0.75 12.12 11.63
CA CYS A 44 0.10 13.09 10.73
C CYS A 44 -0.91 12.52 9.70
N TRP A 45 -0.94 11.21 9.47
CA TRP A 45 -1.79 10.59 8.44
C TRP A 45 -2.96 9.78 9.00
N GLY A 46 -3.00 9.63 10.33
CA GLY A 46 -4.08 9.05 11.10
C GLY A 46 -3.78 9.12 12.58
N LYS A 47 -4.75 8.71 13.41
CA LYS A 47 -4.54 8.55 14.86
C LYS A 47 -3.58 7.39 15.12
N ASN A 48 -3.78 6.31 14.38
CA ASN A 48 -2.97 5.11 14.49
C ASN A 48 -2.55 4.58 13.12
N MET A 49 -1.54 3.70 13.12
CA MET A 49 -1.16 2.95 11.92
C MET A 49 -0.80 1.49 12.21
N ILE A 50 -1.02 0.64 11.21
CA ILE A 50 -0.55 -0.73 11.15
C ILE A 50 0.55 -0.81 10.09
N ILE A 51 1.69 -1.42 10.41
CA ILE A 51 2.80 -1.58 9.48
C ILE A 51 3.00 -3.07 9.15
N TYR A 52 2.93 -3.43 7.87
CA TYR A 52 3.22 -4.78 7.40
C TYR A 52 4.67 -4.91 6.95
N THR A 53 5.36 -5.90 7.53
CA THR A 53 6.75 -6.26 7.22
C THR A 53 6.82 -7.75 6.84
N LYS A 54 7.91 -8.18 6.18
CA LYS A 54 8.09 -9.61 5.89
C LYS A 54 8.33 -10.36 7.22
N ALA A 55 7.66 -11.49 7.41
CA ALA A 55 7.85 -12.31 8.61
C ALA A 55 9.23 -13.00 8.60
N GLY A 56 9.81 -13.19 9.78
CA GLY A 56 11.04 -13.98 9.96
C GLY A 56 12.34 -13.36 9.44
N VAL A 57 12.33 -12.09 9.01
CA VAL A 57 13.56 -11.39 8.57
C VAL A 57 13.99 -10.32 9.57
N LYS A 58 15.31 -10.08 9.66
CA LYS A 58 15.88 -9.01 10.50
C LYS A 58 15.47 -7.62 10.01
N SER A 59 15.44 -7.42 8.69
CA SER A 59 15.04 -6.15 8.08
C SER A 59 13.56 -5.87 8.34
N LYS A 60 13.26 -4.70 8.91
CA LYS A 60 11.88 -4.25 9.16
C LYS A 60 11.34 -3.36 8.04
N LYS A 61 11.72 -3.66 6.79
CA LYS A 61 11.20 -2.94 5.62
C LYS A 61 9.67 -3.00 5.60
N SER A 62 9.04 -1.84 5.47
CA SER A 62 7.59 -1.70 5.32
C SER A 62 7.18 -1.99 3.88
N TYR A 63 6.16 -2.83 3.71
CA TYR A 63 5.61 -3.20 2.40
C TYR A 63 4.20 -2.64 2.19
N ALA A 64 3.43 -2.55 3.27
CA ALA A 64 2.16 -1.86 3.32
C ALA A 64 1.95 -1.20 4.68
N ARG A 65 1.09 -0.18 4.72
CA ARG A 65 0.58 0.42 5.95
C ARG A 65 -0.91 0.66 5.83
N ILE A 66 -1.62 0.55 6.95
CA ILE A 66 -2.98 1.04 7.06
C ILE A 66 -2.97 2.18 8.07
N TYR A 67 -3.39 3.37 7.68
CA TYR A 67 -3.62 4.48 8.59
C TYR A 67 -5.09 4.48 9.02
N LEU A 68 -5.32 4.57 10.32
CA LEU A 68 -6.63 4.59 10.95
C LEU A 68 -7.00 6.04 11.23
N ARG A 69 -8.10 6.51 10.62
CA ARG A 69 -8.65 7.87 10.81
C ARG A 69 -10.04 7.77 11.44
N ASP A 70 -10.61 8.92 11.82
CA ASP A 70 -11.92 8.98 12.48
C ASP A 70 -13.08 8.46 11.62
N ASN A 71 -12.99 8.62 10.30
CA ASN A 71 -14.11 8.33 9.40
C ASN A 71 -13.79 7.29 8.32
N ASP A 72 -12.53 6.90 8.16
CA ASP A 72 -12.11 5.92 7.16
C ASP A 72 -10.67 5.41 7.39
N LEU A 73 -10.18 4.61 6.44
CA LEU A 73 -8.80 4.15 6.37
C LEU A 73 -8.06 4.73 5.16
N ILE A 74 -6.73 4.68 5.24
CA ILE A 74 -5.86 4.78 4.07
C ILE A 74 -4.98 3.55 4.03
N LEU A 75 -5.07 2.78 2.94
CA LEU A 75 -4.10 1.73 2.64
C LEU A 75 -2.98 2.35 1.80
N ARG A 76 -1.76 2.32 2.33
CA ARG A 76 -0.56 2.77 1.63
C ARG A 76 0.28 1.56 1.28
N MET A 77 0.56 1.34 0.00
CA MET A 77 1.49 0.29 -0.44
C MET A 77 2.77 0.89 -1.02
N TYR A 78 3.88 0.21 -0.79
CA TYR A 78 5.17 0.63 -1.30
C TYR A 78 5.48 -0.20 -2.53
N PHE A 79 5.68 0.45 -3.67
CA PHE A 79 6.10 -0.22 -4.89
C PHE A 79 7.33 0.47 -5.49
N SER A 80 8.14 -0.34 -6.17
CA SER A 80 9.34 0.07 -6.90
C SER A 80 9.32 -0.58 -8.28
N ASN A 81 10.00 0.02 -9.25
CA ASN A 81 10.06 -0.49 -10.63
C ASN A 81 8.67 -0.61 -11.27
N VAL A 82 7.84 0.43 -11.14
CA VAL A 82 6.43 0.46 -11.62
C VAL A 82 6.29 0.03 -13.08
N ASN A 83 7.20 0.48 -13.96
CA ASN A 83 7.21 0.09 -15.37
C ASN A 83 7.23 -1.44 -15.60
N SER A 84 7.87 -2.20 -14.70
CA SER A 84 7.91 -3.67 -14.83
C SER A 84 6.54 -4.34 -14.60
N GLN A 85 5.62 -3.64 -13.95
CA GLN A 85 4.26 -4.11 -13.66
C GLN A 85 3.20 -3.29 -14.40
N LYS A 86 3.58 -2.56 -15.47
CA LYS A 86 2.69 -1.71 -16.28
C LYS A 86 1.42 -2.44 -16.68
N GLN A 87 1.55 -3.63 -17.28
CA GLN A 87 0.40 -4.43 -17.72
C GLN A 87 -0.55 -4.79 -16.57
N ALA A 88 -0.01 -5.18 -15.41
CA ALA A 88 -0.82 -5.53 -14.25
C ALA A 88 -1.62 -4.33 -13.71
N ILE A 89 -1.05 -3.13 -13.79
CA ILE A 89 -1.72 -1.88 -13.39
C ILE A 89 -2.79 -1.51 -14.42
N GLU A 90 -2.45 -1.50 -15.72
CA GLU A 90 -3.35 -1.09 -16.80
C GLU A 90 -4.59 -1.98 -16.96
N GLN A 91 -4.50 -3.24 -16.53
CA GLN A 91 -5.61 -4.19 -16.54
C GLN A 91 -6.38 -4.23 -15.21
N ALA A 92 -5.95 -3.50 -14.18
CA ALA A 92 -6.63 -3.45 -12.90
C ALA A 92 -7.85 -2.50 -12.95
N PRO A 93 -8.80 -2.59 -12.01
CA PRO A 93 -9.90 -1.64 -11.95
C PRO A 93 -9.42 -0.19 -11.73
N ASP A 94 -10.27 0.78 -12.09
CA ASP A 94 -9.95 2.21 -12.06
C ASP A 94 -9.41 2.69 -10.71
N TYR A 95 -9.96 2.21 -9.60
CA TYR A 95 -9.50 2.61 -8.26
C TYR A 95 -8.08 2.12 -7.94
N ILE A 96 -7.62 1.03 -8.55
CA ILE A 96 -6.21 0.59 -8.47
C ILE A 96 -5.34 1.49 -9.33
N GLN A 97 -5.75 1.73 -10.58
CA GLN A 97 -5.02 2.58 -11.52
C GLN A 97 -4.84 4.00 -10.98
N HIS A 98 -5.88 4.55 -10.35
CA HIS A 98 -5.88 5.91 -9.81
C HIS A 98 -4.78 6.15 -8.76
N ALA A 99 -4.34 5.13 -8.03
CA ALA A 99 -3.21 5.27 -7.11
C ALA A 99 -1.88 5.57 -7.81
N PHE A 100 -1.78 5.26 -9.11
CA PHE A 100 -0.61 5.50 -9.96
C PHE A 100 -0.80 6.69 -10.92
N THR A 101 -2.03 7.02 -11.27
CA THR A 101 -2.31 8.06 -12.28
C THR A 101 -2.92 9.33 -11.71
N GLY A 102 -3.40 9.29 -10.46
CA GLY A 102 -3.98 10.43 -9.77
C GLY A 102 -2.96 11.50 -9.42
N ASN A 103 -3.45 12.68 -9.06
CA ASN A 103 -2.59 13.82 -8.70
C ASN A 103 -2.03 13.74 -7.27
N TYR A 104 -2.52 12.80 -6.46
CA TYR A 104 -2.06 12.66 -5.08
C TYR A 104 -0.64 12.10 -5.04
N GLY A 105 0.32 12.93 -4.61
CA GLY A 105 1.74 12.57 -4.59
C GLY A 105 2.49 12.88 -5.88
N ALA A 106 1.81 13.45 -6.89
CA ALA A 106 2.45 13.95 -8.10
C ALA A 106 3.59 14.92 -7.76
N CYS A 107 4.72 14.77 -8.45
CA CYS A 107 5.87 15.61 -8.23
C CYS A 107 5.54 17.06 -8.59
N LYS A 108 5.76 17.98 -7.65
CA LYS A 108 5.56 19.42 -7.86
C LYS A 108 6.83 20.17 -8.23
N HIS A 109 7.91 19.44 -8.56
CA HIS A 109 9.23 20.03 -8.83
C HIS A 109 9.66 21.04 -7.75
N CYS A 110 9.64 20.60 -6.49
CA CYS A 110 9.88 21.46 -5.33
C CYS A 110 11.36 21.80 -5.13
N HIS A 111 11.67 22.54 -4.05
CA HIS A 111 13.01 23.01 -3.69
C HIS A 111 14.07 21.90 -3.49
N ASN A 112 13.66 20.63 -3.32
CA ASN A 112 14.58 19.48 -3.27
C ASN A 112 15.08 19.05 -4.66
N MET A 113 14.64 19.72 -5.73
CA MET A 113 15.18 19.56 -7.07
C MET A 113 16.51 20.30 -7.15
N LYS A 114 17.56 19.59 -7.54
CA LYS A 114 18.88 20.18 -7.79
C LYS A 114 18.83 21.08 -9.02
N GLU A 115 19.84 21.94 -9.16
CA GLU A 115 19.98 22.84 -10.33
C GLU A 115 19.99 22.11 -11.67
N ASP A 116 20.46 20.84 -11.68
CA ASP A 116 20.44 19.95 -12.86
C ASP A 116 19.07 19.31 -13.14
N GLY A 117 18.02 19.69 -12.40
CA GLY A 117 16.66 19.16 -12.53
C GLY A 117 16.47 17.77 -11.90
N THR A 118 17.50 17.19 -11.27
CA THR A 118 17.41 15.87 -10.64
C THR A 118 16.84 15.95 -9.23
N CYS A 119 16.08 14.93 -8.84
CA CYS A 119 15.56 14.78 -7.49
C CYS A 119 15.59 13.29 -7.12
N SER A 120 16.33 12.93 -6.07
CA SER A 120 16.45 11.54 -5.58
C SER A 120 15.12 10.95 -5.10
N HIS A 121 14.15 11.82 -4.83
CA HIS A 121 12.82 11.47 -4.37
C HIS A 121 11.83 11.27 -5.53
N ARG A 122 12.19 11.61 -6.77
CA ARG A 122 11.28 11.51 -7.91
C ARG A 122 11.27 10.10 -8.49
N LYS A 123 10.09 9.51 -8.56
CA LYS A 123 9.80 8.25 -9.26
C LYS A 123 9.13 8.61 -10.57
N SER A 124 9.71 8.21 -11.69
CA SER A 124 9.11 8.41 -13.01
C SER A 124 8.77 7.06 -13.64
N TYR A 125 7.57 6.95 -14.23
CA TYR A 125 7.07 5.73 -14.86
C TYR A 125 6.00 6.05 -15.91
N THR A 126 5.59 5.04 -16.68
CA THR A 126 4.65 5.19 -17.78
C THR A 126 3.48 4.22 -17.62
N ILE A 127 2.25 4.74 -17.65
CA ILE A 127 0.99 3.99 -17.65
C ILE A 127 0.11 4.56 -18.77
N HIS A 128 -0.51 3.71 -19.57
CA HIS A 128 -1.28 4.07 -20.78
C HIS A 128 -0.52 5.00 -21.72
N ASN A 129 0.78 4.77 -21.87
CA ASN A 129 1.71 5.59 -22.65
C ASN A 129 1.83 7.06 -22.18
N GLN A 130 1.28 7.41 -21.02
CA GLN A 130 1.47 8.70 -20.36
C GLN A 130 2.56 8.58 -19.30
N GLN A 131 3.46 9.57 -19.26
CA GLN A 131 4.50 9.67 -18.24
C GLN A 131 3.93 10.29 -16.96
N TYR A 132 4.26 9.69 -15.82
CA TYR A 132 3.90 10.15 -14.49
C TYR A 132 5.16 10.33 -13.65
N GLU A 133 5.16 11.36 -12.81
CA GLU A 133 6.23 11.63 -11.84
C GLU A 133 5.64 11.78 -10.44
N PHE A 134 6.12 10.99 -9.48
CA PHE A 134 5.64 10.97 -8.09
C PHE A 134 6.80 11.19 -7.13
N CYS A 135 6.54 11.86 -6.01
CA CYS A 135 7.50 11.97 -4.92
C CYS A 135 7.46 10.70 -4.05
N ASP A 136 8.61 10.10 -3.75
CA ASP A 136 8.76 8.86 -2.99
C ASP A 136 8.17 8.89 -1.57
N GLY A 137 8.07 10.09 -0.98
CA GLY A 137 7.39 10.36 0.28
C GLY A 137 5.89 10.04 0.22
N PHE A 138 5.29 10.14 -0.96
CA PHE A 138 3.91 9.77 -1.26
C PHE A 138 3.94 8.42 -1.98
N ALA A 139 3.74 7.33 -1.23
CA ALA A 139 3.59 6.02 -1.88
C ALA A 139 2.24 5.91 -2.60
N PHE A 140 1.85 4.70 -3.01
CA PHE A 140 0.59 4.44 -3.71
C PHE A 140 -0.52 4.30 -2.68
N TRP A 141 -1.41 5.31 -2.61
CA TRP A 141 -2.43 5.45 -1.56
C TRP A 141 -3.78 5.05 -2.12
N PHE A 142 -4.46 4.20 -1.38
CA PHE A 142 -5.83 3.79 -1.62
C PHE A 142 -6.66 4.38 -0.48
N PHE A 143 -7.39 5.44 -0.79
CA PHE A 143 -8.26 6.13 0.15
C PHE A 143 -9.56 5.37 0.34
N SER A 144 -10.02 5.27 1.59
CA SER A 144 -11.25 4.57 1.97
C SER A 144 -11.34 3.15 1.37
N PRO A 145 -10.31 2.30 1.57
CA PRO A 145 -10.27 0.98 0.96
C PRO A 145 -11.43 0.11 1.43
N ASP A 146 -12.02 -0.63 0.50
CA ASP A 146 -13.20 -1.45 0.75
C ASP A 146 -12.87 -2.96 0.84
N LEU A 147 -13.68 -3.68 1.61
CA LEU A 147 -13.58 -5.13 1.77
C LEU A 147 -13.67 -5.87 0.42
N ALA A 148 -14.55 -5.43 -0.48
CA ALA A 148 -14.69 -6.02 -1.82
C ALA A 148 -13.44 -5.79 -2.69
N GLY A 149 -12.62 -4.79 -2.37
CA GLY A 149 -11.39 -4.46 -3.10
C GLY A 149 -10.18 -5.31 -2.72
N ILE A 150 -10.25 -6.10 -1.63
CA ILE A 150 -9.13 -6.92 -1.13
C ILE A 150 -8.51 -7.81 -2.21
N PRO A 151 -9.26 -8.56 -3.04
CA PRO A 151 -8.67 -9.42 -4.06
C PRO A 151 -7.74 -8.65 -5.00
N GLU A 152 -8.12 -7.45 -5.43
CA GLU A 152 -7.31 -6.63 -6.35
C GLU A 152 -6.11 -5.98 -5.64
N TYR A 153 -6.25 -5.56 -4.37
CA TYR A 153 -5.11 -5.09 -3.57
C TYR A 153 -4.05 -6.19 -3.42
N ILE A 154 -4.48 -7.42 -3.17
CA ILE A 154 -3.57 -8.57 -3.02
C ILE A 154 -2.97 -8.99 -4.37
N LYS A 155 -3.75 -8.98 -5.45
CA LYS A 155 -3.27 -9.23 -6.81
C LYS A 155 -2.18 -8.23 -7.21
N LEU A 156 -2.43 -6.93 -6.98
CA LEU A 156 -1.44 -5.87 -7.21
C LEU A 156 -0.19 -6.10 -6.34
N PHE A 157 -0.37 -6.39 -5.06
CA PHE A 157 0.74 -6.67 -4.16
C PHE A 157 1.63 -7.81 -4.66
N LEU A 158 1.02 -8.90 -5.15
CA LEU A 158 1.73 -10.07 -5.69
C LEU A 158 2.41 -9.80 -7.03
N ALA A 159 1.91 -8.86 -7.84
CA ALA A 159 2.60 -8.44 -9.07
C ALA A 159 3.98 -7.85 -8.73
N PHE A 160 4.06 -7.01 -7.69
CA PHE A 160 5.31 -6.41 -7.23
C PHE A 160 6.14 -7.33 -6.33
N TYR A 161 5.49 -8.19 -5.55
CA TYR A 161 6.11 -9.07 -4.57
C TYR A 161 5.67 -10.51 -4.80
N PRO A 162 6.08 -11.13 -5.92
CA PRO A 162 5.64 -12.47 -6.26
C PRO A 162 6.08 -13.46 -5.20
N ASP A 163 5.13 -14.27 -4.75
CA ASP A 163 5.45 -15.39 -3.87
C ASP A 163 6.23 -16.45 -4.65
N LYS A 164 7.51 -16.60 -4.30
CA LYS A 164 8.40 -17.60 -4.93
C LYS A 164 7.87 -19.03 -4.77
N LYS A 165 7.06 -19.31 -3.74
CA LYS A 165 6.44 -20.63 -3.55
C LYS A 165 5.23 -20.86 -4.47
N ARG A 166 4.43 -19.82 -4.77
CA ARG A 166 3.32 -19.91 -5.73
C ARG A 166 3.78 -20.02 -7.19
N LYS A 167 4.96 -19.51 -7.54
CA LYS A 167 5.52 -19.66 -8.90
C LYS A 167 5.75 -21.13 -9.32
N VAL A 168 5.88 -22.06 -8.36
CA VAL A 168 6.10 -23.48 -8.66
C VAL A 168 4.81 -24.18 -9.12
N ASN A 169 3.63 -23.63 -8.82
CA ASN A 169 2.34 -24.29 -9.07
C ASN A 169 1.59 -23.79 -10.32
N VAL A 170 2.19 -22.90 -11.14
CA VAL A 170 1.58 -22.39 -12.39
C VAL A 170 2.43 -22.76 -13.61
N VAL A 171 3.12 -23.90 -13.53
CA VAL A 171 3.69 -24.57 -14.71
C VAL A 171 2.91 -25.86 -14.89
N LEU A 172 1.83 -25.79 -15.66
CA LEU A 172 1.18 -26.91 -16.33
C LEU A 172 0.90 -26.51 -17.77
#